data_AF-A0AA96HNJ4-F1
#
_entry.id   AF-A0AA96HNJ4-F1
#
_cell.length_a   1.000
_cell.length_b   1.000
_cell.length_c   1.000
_cell.angle_alpha   90.00
_cell.angle_beta   90.00
_cell.angle_gamma   90.00
#
_symmetry.space_group_name_H-M   'P 1'
#
loop_
_entity.id
_entity.type
_entity.pdbx_description
1 polymer ?
#
loop_
_entity_poly.entity_id
_entity_poly.type
_entity_poly.pdbx_seq_one_letter_code
_entity_poly.pdbx_strand_id
1 'polypeptide(L)'
;MSIENRERIKLKEYEELLKLLMEFIFKNNIGDGSLYSVQVDIELVEETWSVIGHSLNLLFSEKSGVISHKDKDVFRSIIDILNNSQQLSKTCEIVIDYGLSCNESVPVGMNPIAFKADYIGRNWKELTIKNNFGFADGLWFSIGFN
;
A
#
# COMPACT_ATOMS: atom_id res chain seq x y z
N MET A 1 -22.25 1.40 0.85
CA MET A 1 -21.11 0.58 0.37
C MET A 1 -21.01 -0.62 1.30
N SER A 2 -21.34 -1.84 0.82
CA SER A 2 -21.26 -3.06 1.64
C SER A 2 -19.94 -3.78 1.36
N ILE A 3 -19.13 -3.95 2.40
CA ILE A 3 -17.83 -4.66 2.38
C ILE A 3 -18.01 -6.11 2.87
N GLU A 4 -19.26 -6.57 3.05
CA GLU A 4 -19.53 -7.86 3.68
C GLU A 4 -18.80 -9.02 2.97
N ASN A 5 -18.00 -9.76 3.75
CA ASN A 5 -17.21 -10.92 3.35
C ASN A 5 -16.02 -10.67 2.41
N ARG A 6 -15.52 -9.44 2.31
CA ARG A 6 -14.26 -9.13 1.61
C ARG A 6 -13.23 -8.54 2.56
N GLU A 7 -11.99 -9.01 2.44
CA GLU A 7 -10.84 -8.43 3.15
C GLU A 7 -10.33 -7.13 2.52
N ARG A 8 -10.66 -6.91 1.24
CA ARG A 8 -10.11 -5.84 0.39
C ARG A 8 -11.22 -5.13 -0.37
N ILE A 9 -11.07 -3.82 -0.56
CA ILE A 9 -11.96 -2.99 -1.37
C ILE A 9 -11.41 -2.85 -2.79
N LYS A 10 -12.30 -2.60 -3.75
CA LYS A 10 -11.91 -2.26 -5.12
C LYS A 10 -11.38 -0.84 -5.18
N LEU A 11 -10.58 -0.53 -6.19
CA LEU A 11 -10.02 0.81 -6.42
C LEU A 11 -11.12 1.89 -6.46
N LYS A 12 -12.24 1.61 -7.11
CA LYS A 12 -13.38 2.55 -7.17
C LYS A 12 -14.00 2.83 -5.79
N GLU A 13 -14.10 1.80 -4.94
CA GLU A 13 -14.62 1.94 -3.57
C GLU A 13 -13.63 2.74 -2.71
N TYR A 14 -12.33 2.54 -2.92
CA TYR A 14 -11.28 3.36 -2.31
C TYR A 14 -11.39 4.83 -2.73
N GLU A 15 -11.60 5.12 -4.02
CA GLU A 15 -11.80 6.48 -4.51
C GLU A 15 -13.02 7.15 -3.86
N GLU A 16 -14.15 6.45 -3.79
CA GLU A 16 -15.37 6.94 -3.15
C GLU A 16 -15.16 7.20 -1.66
N LEU A 17 -14.49 6.29 -0.95
CA LEU A 17 -14.15 6.44 0.46
C LEU A 17 -13.24 7.65 0.69
N LEU A 18 -12.19 7.80 -0.11
CA LEU A 18 -11.25 8.91 0.01
C LEU A 18 -11.96 10.25 -0.25
N LYS A 19 -12.81 10.34 -1.27
CA LYS A 19 -13.61 11.55 -1.54
C LYS A 19 -14.48 11.94 -0.36
N LEU A 20 -15.20 10.98 0.23
CA LEU A 20 -16.03 11.21 1.42
C LEU A 20 -15.20 11.66 2.62
N LEU A 21 -14.01 11.06 2.82
CA LEU A 21 -13.11 11.42 3.90
C LEU A 21 -12.57 12.86 3.73
N MET A 22 -12.12 13.20 2.52
CA MET A 22 -11.65 14.55 2.19
C MET A 22 -12.76 15.59 2.38
N GLU A 23 -13.96 15.31 1.87
CA GLU A 23 -15.13 16.18 2.06
C GLU A 23 -15.42 16.39 3.55
N PHE A 24 -15.39 15.33 4.36
CA PHE A 24 -15.60 15.41 5.79
C PHE A 24 -14.52 16.25 6.50
N ILE A 25 -13.25 16.01 6.20
CA ILE A 25 -12.11 16.75 6.78
C ILE A 25 -12.24 18.25 6.51
N PHE A 26 -12.45 18.62 5.25
CA PHE A 26 -12.48 20.03 4.84
C PHE A 26 -13.75 20.74 5.28
N LYS A 27 -14.92 20.08 5.26
CA LYS A 27 -16.17 20.67 5.78
C LYS A 27 -16.14 20.95 7.27
N ASN A 28 -15.45 20.11 8.04
CA ASN A 28 -15.38 20.23 9.49
C ASN A 28 -14.10 20.93 9.99
N ASN A 29 -13.28 21.46 9.07
CA ASN A 29 -11.99 22.09 9.37
C ASN A 29 -11.09 21.24 10.29
N ILE A 30 -11.08 19.92 10.07
CA ILE A 30 -10.26 19.01 10.85
C ILE A 30 -8.78 19.28 10.55
N GLY A 31 -7.97 19.47 11.58
CA GLY A 31 -6.55 19.79 11.42
C GLY A 31 -6.28 21.23 10.97
N ASP A 32 -7.22 22.15 11.15
CA ASP A 32 -7.08 23.57 10.77
C ASP A 32 -6.73 23.78 9.29
N GLY A 33 -7.30 22.93 8.43
CA GLY A 33 -7.03 22.93 6.99
C GLY A 33 -5.68 22.30 6.60
N SER A 34 -4.93 21.72 7.53
CA SER A 34 -3.67 21.03 7.24
C SER A 34 -3.84 19.51 7.16
N LEU A 35 -3.60 18.96 5.95
CA LEU A 35 -3.47 17.52 5.71
C LEU A 35 -2.12 17.26 5.05
N TYR A 36 -1.22 16.61 5.77
CA TYR A 36 0.16 16.37 5.32
C TYR A 36 0.35 15.05 4.57
N SER A 37 -0.53 14.06 4.79
CA SER A 37 -0.42 12.78 4.11
C SER A 37 -1.68 11.95 4.26
N VAL A 38 -1.88 11.02 3.34
CA VAL A 38 -2.81 9.89 3.49
C VAL A 38 -2.01 8.62 3.70
N GLN A 39 -2.24 7.94 4.82
CA GLN A 39 -1.67 6.62 5.11
C GLN A 39 -2.70 5.54 4.79
N VAL A 40 -2.28 4.51 4.05
CA VAL A 40 -3.15 3.43 3.60
C VAL A 40 -2.51 2.09 3.93
N ASP A 41 -3.32 1.15 4.42
CA ASP A 41 -2.93 -0.24 4.53
C ASP A 41 -2.62 -0.77 3.12
N ILE A 42 -1.46 -1.41 2.97
CA ILE A 42 -0.98 -1.87 1.66
C ILE A 42 -1.89 -2.93 1.05
N GLU A 43 -2.61 -3.68 1.89
CA GLU A 43 -3.50 -4.75 1.46
C GLU A 43 -4.91 -4.25 1.16
N LEU A 44 -5.23 -3.00 1.48
CA LEU A 44 -6.59 -2.48 1.43
C LEU A 44 -7.22 -2.57 0.04
N VAL A 45 -6.46 -2.22 -0.99
CA VAL A 45 -6.95 -2.12 -2.38
C VAL A 45 -6.57 -3.37 -3.16
N GLU A 46 -7.58 -4.11 -3.61
CA GLU A 46 -7.41 -5.42 -4.24
C GLU A 46 -6.54 -5.37 -5.50
N GLU A 47 -6.74 -4.37 -6.35
CA GLU A 47 -5.99 -4.20 -7.59
C GLU A 47 -4.50 -3.95 -7.32
N THR A 48 -4.17 -3.06 -6.38
CA THR A 48 -2.79 -2.80 -5.95
C THR A 48 -2.16 -4.05 -5.36
N TRP A 49 -2.89 -4.73 -4.46
CA TRP A 49 -2.40 -5.94 -3.81
C TRP A 49 -2.18 -7.10 -4.79
N SER A 50 -3.02 -7.23 -5.81
CA SER A 50 -2.88 -8.23 -6.85
C SER A 50 -1.60 -8.02 -7.67
N VAL A 51 -1.29 -6.77 -8.03
CA VAL A 51 -0.05 -6.43 -8.76
C VAL A 51 1.19 -6.69 -7.90
N ILE A 52 1.17 -6.26 -6.63
CA ILE A 52 2.21 -6.59 -5.65
C ILE A 52 2.39 -8.10 -5.57
N GLY A 53 1.30 -8.84 -5.39
CA GLY A 53 1.36 -10.27 -5.21
C GLY A 53 1.88 -11.03 -6.44
N HIS A 54 1.53 -10.58 -7.65
CA HIS A 54 2.10 -11.15 -8.87
C HIS A 54 3.61 -10.90 -8.96
N SER A 55 4.06 -9.66 -8.71
CA SER A 55 5.48 -9.30 -8.77
C SER A 55 6.31 -10.04 -7.73
N LEU A 56 5.81 -10.16 -6.49
CA LEU A 56 6.50 -10.88 -5.43
C LEU A 56 6.61 -12.38 -5.71
N ASN A 57 5.57 -13.00 -6.28
CA ASN A 57 5.65 -14.42 -6.68
C ASN A 57 6.76 -14.65 -7.71
N LEU A 58 6.91 -13.76 -8.70
CA LEU A 58 8.01 -13.82 -9.67
C LEU A 58 9.36 -13.68 -8.97
N LEU A 59 9.51 -12.63 -8.15
CA LEU A 59 10.73 -12.38 -7.37
C LEU A 59 11.13 -13.60 -6.53
N PHE A 60 10.19 -14.19 -5.78
CA PHE A 60 10.45 -15.34 -4.91
C PHE A 60 10.79 -16.62 -5.69
N SER A 61 10.28 -16.77 -6.92
CA SER A 61 10.63 -17.90 -7.77
C SER A 61 12.09 -17.87 -8.25
N GLU A 62 12.66 -16.67 -8.36
CA GLU A 62 14.03 -16.42 -8.83
C GLU A 62 15.04 -16.32 -7.68
N LYS A 63 14.61 -15.95 -6.47
CA LYS A 63 15.50 -15.85 -5.32
C LYS A 63 16.06 -17.21 -4.92
N SER A 64 17.34 -17.23 -4.60
CA SER A 64 18.04 -18.36 -4.01
C SER A 64 18.30 -18.15 -2.52
N GLY A 65 18.63 -19.24 -1.81
CA GLY A 65 18.86 -19.20 -0.37
C GLY A 65 17.57 -19.21 0.45
N VAL A 66 17.62 -18.53 1.60
CA VAL A 66 16.57 -18.56 2.62
C VAL A 66 16.09 -17.15 2.97
N ILE A 67 14.88 -17.09 3.53
CA ILE A 67 14.24 -15.84 3.94
C ILE A 67 14.96 -15.24 5.16
N SER A 68 15.30 -13.96 5.08
CA SER A 68 15.82 -13.16 6.20
C SER A 68 14.70 -12.39 6.91
N HIS A 69 14.97 -11.78 8.06
CA HIS A 69 13.97 -10.98 8.78
C HIS A 69 13.45 -9.78 7.95
N LYS A 70 14.32 -9.17 7.14
CA LYS A 70 14.00 -8.07 6.21
C LYS A 70 14.73 -8.34 4.90
N ASP A 71 14.10 -7.98 3.79
CA ASP A 71 14.70 -8.12 2.46
C ASP A 71 14.53 -6.83 1.66
N LYS A 72 15.66 -6.33 1.15
CA LYS A 72 15.71 -5.03 0.46
C LYS A 72 15.07 -5.09 -0.92
N ASP A 73 15.14 -6.23 -1.60
CA ASP A 73 14.59 -6.36 -2.95
C ASP A 73 13.07 -6.44 -2.90
N VAL A 74 12.53 -7.12 -1.88
CA VAL A 74 11.09 -7.11 -1.57
C VAL A 74 10.61 -5.69 -1.29
N PHE A 75 11.30 -4.97 -0.40
CA PHE A 75 10.95 -3.58 -0.08
C PHE A 75 10.96 -2.68 -1.32
N ARG A 76 12.00 -2.76 -2.14
CA ARG A 76 12.11 -1.98 -3.38
C ARG A 76 11.02 -2.33 -4.38
N SER A 77 10.81 -3.62 -4.63
CA SER A 77 9.78 -4.11 -5.54
C SER A 77 8.40 -3.56 -5.18
N ILE A 78 8.05 -3.56 -3.88
CA ILE A 78 6.78 -3.01 -3.43
C ILE A 78 6.71 -1.49 -3.61
N ILE A 79 7.75 -0.75 -3.20
CA ILE A 79 7.78 0.72 -3.38
C ILE A 79 7.67 1.11 -4.85
N ASP A 80 8.39 0.42 -5.74
CA ASP A 80 8.38 0.70 -7.17
C ASP A 80 6.97 0.48 -7.76
N ILE A 81 6.24 -0.54 -7.30
CA ILE A 81 4.85 -0.78 -7.71
C ILE A 81 3.93 0.31 -7.18
N LEU A 82 4.06 0.70 -5.91
CA LEU A 82 3.24 1.74 -5.30
C LEU A 82 3.42 3.09 -6.00
N ASN A 83 4.67 3.46 -6.31
CA ASN A 83 5.03 4.67 -7.06
C ASN A 83 4.41 4.75 -8.45
N ASN A 84 4.06 3.61 -9.04
CA ASN A 84 3.46 3.53 -10.38
C ASN A 84 2.00 3.02 -10.33
N SER A 85 1.39 3.01 -9.14
CA SER A 85 0.07 2.43 -8.95
C SER A 85 -1.05 3.38 -9.36
N GLN A 86 -2.15 2.82 -9.85
CA GLN A 86 -3.39 3.59 -10.06
C GLN A 86 -3.91 4.18 -8.75
N GLN A 87 -3.72 3.49 -7.62
CA GLN A 87 -4.12 3.99 -6.30
C GLN A 87 -3.42 5.29 -5.94
N LEU A 88 -2.10 5.40 -6.14
CA LEU A 88 -1.36 6.64 -5.95
C LEU A 88 -1.90 7.76 -6.86
N SER A 89 -2.03 7.46 -8.16
CA SER A 89 -2.53 8.43 -9.15
C SER A 89 -3.91 8.96 -8.77
N LYS A 90 -4.85 8.08 -8.39
CA LYS A 90 -6.20 8.45 -7.95
C LYS A 90 -6.23 9.21 -6.64
N THR A 91 -5.36 8.86 -5.71
CA THR A 91 -5.19 9.64 -4.47
C THR A 91 -4.77 11.07 -4.82
N CYS A 92 -3.76 11.22 -5.67
CA CYS A 92 -3.28 12.54 -6.09
C CYS A 92 -4.35 13.36 -6.81
N GLU A 93 -5.07 12.77 -7.77
CA GLU A 93 -6.19 13.43 -8.45
C GLU A 93 -7.21 13.96 -7.43
N ILE A 94 -7.61 13.12 -6.48
CA ILE A 94 -8.63 13.50 -5.49
C ILE A 94 -8.13 14.64 -4.60
N VAL A 95 -6.93 14.56 -4.04
CA VAL A 95 -6.47 15.58 -3.08
C VAL A 95 -6.18 16.94 -3.73
N ILE A 96 -5.83 16.97 -5.02
CA ILE A 96 -5.66 18.21 -5.79
C ILE A 96 -6.99 18.96 -5.89
N ASP A 97 -8.12 18.27 -6.03
CA ASP A 97 -9.46 18.90 -6.04
C ASP A 97 -9.77 19.63 -4.73
N TYR A 98 -9.07 19.29 -3.64
CA TYR A 98 -9.17 19.95 -2.32
C TYR A 98 -8.02 20.95 -2.08
N GLY A 99 -7.24 21.29 -3.10
CA GLY A 99 -6.19 22.31 -3.02
C GLY A 99 -4.87 21.84 -2.40
N LEU A 100 -4.67 20.52 -2.23
CA LEU A 100 -3.40 19.96 -1.76
C LEU A 100 -2.45 19.68 -2.92
N SER A 101 -1.13 19.81 -2.70
CA SER A 101 -0.16 19.45 -3.75
C SER A 101 0.12 17.95 -3.74
N CYS A 102 -0.04 17.32 -4.90
CA CYS A 102 0.37 15.95 -5.15
C CYS A 102 1.02 15.89 -6.55
N ASN A 103 2.34 15.78 -6.60
CA ASN A 103 3.11 15.74 -7.84
C ASN A 103 3.71 14.34 -8.11
N GLU A 104 4.27 14.11 -9.30
CA GLU A 104 4.93 12.84 -9.67
C GLU A 104 6.17 12.52 -8.81
N SER A 105 6.64 13.47 -8.01
CA SER A 105 7.74 13.31 -7.05
C SER A 105 7.25 13.11 -5.61
N VAL A 106 5.95 12.87 -5.40
CA VAL A 106 5.38 12.67 -4.07
C VAL A 106 6.07 11.47 -3.42
N PRO A 107 6.70 11.67 -2.25
CA PRO A 107 7.38 10.58 -1.57
C PRO A 107 6.33 9.58 -1.09
N VAL A 108 6.32 8.39 -1.70
CA VAL A 108 5.68 7.23 -1.09
C VAL A 108 6.57 6.76 0.04
N GLY A 109 6.14 7.05 1.26
CA GLY A 109 6.70 6.46 2.48
C GLY A 109 6.12 5.08 2.72
N MET A 110 6.86 4.17 3.32
CA MET A 110 6.35 2.86 3.74
C MET A 110 7.06 2.42 5.00
N ASN A 111 6.35 1.74 5.90
CA ASN A 111 7.02 1.11 7.02
C ASN A 111 7.91 -0.06 6.55
N PRO A 112 8.95 -0.43 7.34
CA PRO A 112 9.79 -1.56 6.98
C PRO A 112 8.98 -2.86 6.88
N ILE A 113 9.20 -3.62 5.83
CA ILE A 113 8.62 -4.97 5.69
C ILE A 113 9.48 -5.96 6.46
N ALA A 114 8.85 -6.64 7.41
CA ALA A 114 9.45 -7.72 8.18
C ALA A 114 8.71 -9.02 7.90
N PHE A 115 9.44 -10.14 7.89
CA PHE A 115 8.86 -11.49 7.82
C PHE A 115 8.55 -12.03 9.23
N LYS A 116 7.45 -12.78 9.38
CA LYS A 116 7.11 -13.48 10.62
C LYS A 116 8.21 -14.49 10.96
N ALA A 117 8.48 -14.65 12.26
CA ALA A 117 9.57 -15.49 12.76
C ALA A 117 9.53 -16.91 12.17
N ASP A 118 8.33 -17.48 12.01
CA ASP A 118 8.12 -18.82 11.49
C ASP A 118 8.65 -19.02 10.06
N TYR A 119 8.79 -17.96 9.26
CA TYR A 119 9.29 -18.04 7.88
C TYR A 119 10.80 -17.78 7.75
N ILE A 120 11.45 -17.23 8.78
CA ILE A 120 12.88 -16.93 8.73
C ILE A 120 13.67 -18.25 8.60
N GLY A 121 14.61 -18.29 7.66
CA GLY A 121 15.42 -19.49 7.37
C GLY A 121 14.72 -20.51 6.46
N ARG A 122 13.46 -20.28 6.07
CA ARG A 122 12.76 -21.13 5.10
C ARG A 122 13.06 -20.74 3.66
N ASN A 123 12.67 -21.59 2.71
CA ASN A 123 12.87 -21.32 1.29
C ASN A 123 11.90 -20.23 0.80
N TRP A 124 12.37 -19.33 -0.07
CA TRP A 124 11.55 -18.29 -0.70
C TRP A 124 10.31 -18.83 -1.41
N LYS A 125 10.39 -20.04 -1.98
CA LYS A 125 9.28 -20.70 -2.69
C LYS A 125 8.11 -21.12 -1.78
N GLU A 126 8.28 -21.04 -0.45
CA GLU A 126 7.21 -21.30 0.52
C GLU A 126 6.31 -20.06 0.77
N LEU A 127 6.75 -18.87 0.35
CA LEU A 127 5.97 -17.65 0.48
C LEU A 127 4.90 -17.59 -0.60
N THR A 128 3.66 -17.30 -0.20
CA THR A 128 2.53 -17.23 -1.14
C THR A 128 1.56 -16.14 -0.73
N ILE A 129 0.74 -15.67 -1.67
CA ILE A 129 -0.29 -14.67 -1.35
C ILE A 129 -1.28 -15.16 -0.29
N LYS A 130 -1.54 -16.48 -0.20
CA LYS A 130 -2.47 -17.08 0.78
C LYS A 130 -2.02 -16.92 2.22
N ASN A 131 -0.71 -16.76 2.45
CA ASN A 131 -0.15 -16.55 3.78
C ASN A 131 0.38 -15.12 3.97
N ASN A 132 -0.15 -14.18 3.18
CA ASN A 132 0.31 -12.79 3.14
C ASN A 132 1.84 -12.69 2.92
N PHE A 133 2.37 -13.59 2.09
CA PHE A 133 3.81 -13.74 1.84
C PHE A 133 4.67 -13.90 3.10
N GLY A 134 4.08 -14.37 4.21
CA GLY A 134 4.76 -14.49 5.50
C GLY A 134 5.15 -13.14 6.10
N PHE A 135 4.59 -12.02 5.65
CA PHE A 135 4.85 -10.70 6.21
C PHE A 135 4.23 -10.54 7.60
N ALA A 136 4.92 -9.82 8.49
CA ALA A 136 4.33 -9.35 9.73
C ALA A 136 3.19 -8.36 9.44
N ASP A 137 2.21 -8.32 10.34
CA ASP A 137 0.98 -7.55 10.13
C ASP A 137 1.23 -6.03 10.28
N GLY A 138 0.31 -5.21 9.76
CA GLY A 138 0.35 -3.76 9.90
C GLY A 138 1.26 -3.06 8.89
N LEU A 139 1.36 -3.58 7.66
CA LEU A 139 2.06 -2.92 6.57
C LEU A 139 1.24 -1.73 6.04
N TRP A 140 1.88 -0.60 5.85
CA TRP A 140 1.24 0.61 5.34
C TRP A 140 2.20 1.43 4.50
N PHE A 141 1.62 2.20 3.60
CA PHE A 141 2.33 3.23 2.86
C PHE A 141 1.64 4.59 3.03
N SER A 142 2.39 5.67 2.88
CA SER A 142 1.91 7.04 3.01
C SER A 142 2.18 7.83 1.75
N ILE A 143 1.18 8.57 1.30
CA ILE A 143 1.27 9.53 0.21
C ILE A 143 1.32 10.91 0.85
N GLY A 144 2.49 11.57 0.78
CA GLY A 144 2.71 12.88 1.39
C GLY A 144 2.25 14.05 0.51
N PHE A 145 1.66 15.07 1.10
CA PHE A 145 1.22 16.30 0.45
C PHE A 145 2.01 17.49 1.01
N ASN A 146 2.39 18.42 0.15
CA ASN A 146 3.13 19.65 0.51
C ASN A 146 2.35 20.91 0.18
#